data_AF-A0A2D7H0W5-F1
#
_entry.id   AF-A0A2D7H0W5-F1
#
_cell.length_a   1.000
_cell.length_b   1.000
_cell.length_c   1.000
_cell.angle_alpha   90.00
_cell.angle_beta   90.00
_cell.angle_gamma   90.00
#
_symmetry.space_group_name_H-M   'P 1'
#
loop_
_entity.id
_entity.type
_entity.pdbx_description
1 polymer ?
#
loop_
_entity_poly.entity_id
_entity_poly.type
_entity_poly.pdbx_seq_one_letter_code
_entity_poly.pdbx_strand_id
1 'polypeptide(L)'
;MLCQILLTSLCLTSANAQPNVVDIAANSQEFTTLVAAVTAADLATTLTSEGPFTIFAPSNSAFGRIDGNVLNTLLNEPGTPALKQILLHHVVLGNVTADQLQDQDVLTTAAGTTLTVTIVNDRVLIDDAAVTQANIIGSNGVIHKIDRVILPPPQEDPIETLLYLTIERGVDLYNSGMEGACADVYATALDAVLLLGASNIDTEMKSDLSARVLQAAMVTDNSSRAWAYRRIIDFILTSSMKGISASNRGENTIFEFDNSNERRDWQIVLDGVMGGLSTGSVSIENGSLFFTGETSLKNNGGFSSIRASMDSNDIDAFDAIQLRVRGDGRTWIFGTRGSNSMGANSYWSRFETKKNEWIKVTIPISEMERHSFGNRLSGSINPDEIIGVEFYMYDKKAGPFKLEVDSIKGVSLS
;
A
#
# COMPACT_ATOMS: atom_id res chain seq x y z
N MET A 1 81.19 6.36 36.37
CA MET A 1 79.93 5.82 36.96
C MET A 1 79.44 6.87 37.93
N LEU A 2 78.30 7.56 37.79
CA LEU A 2 77.10 7.39 36.96
C LEU A 2 76.63 8.78 36.49
N CYS A 3 76.09 8.85 35.27
CA CYS A 3 75.33 9.98 34.74
C CYS A 3 73.84 9.71 35.04
N GLN A 4 73.20 10.53 35.86
CA GLN A 4 71.78 10.38 36.21
C GLN A 4 70.96 11.23 35.22
N ILE A 5 70.25 10.57 34.32
CA ILE A 5 69.35 11.19 33.34
C ILE A 5 68.06 11.61 34.06
N LEU A 6 67.73 12.90 33.97
CA LEU A 6 66.45 13.48 34.39
C LEU A 6 65.37 13.01 33.40
N LEU A 7 64.41 12.19 33.84
CA LEU A 7 63.19 11.93 33.07
C LEU A 7 62.20 13.07 33.32
N THR A 8 62.08 13.98 32.37
CA THR A 8 60.92 14.89 32.25
C THR A 8 59.69 14.06 31.87
N SER A 9 58.74 13.95 32.79
CA SER A 9 57.41 13.37 32.54
C SER A 9 56.62 14.32 31.64
N LEU A 10 56.47 13.93 30.38
CA LEU A 10 55.60 14.60 29.42
C LEU A 10 54.16 14.16 29.75
N CYS A 11 53.43 14.99 30.49
CA CYS A 11 52.01 14.78 30.72
C CYS A 11 51.28 15.07 29.40
N LEU A 12 51.03 14.02 28.62
CA LEU A 12 50.14 14.08 27.47
C LEU A 12 48.71 14.29 28.01
N THR A 13 48.25 15.54 28.03
CA THR A 13 46.83 15.83 28.13
C THR A 13 46.17 15.26 26.88
N SER A 14 45.47 14.12 27.02
CA SER A 14 44.57 13.63 25.99
C SER A 14 43.55 14.74 25.71
N ALA A 15 43.65 15.36 24.53
CA ALA A 15 42.58 16.21 24.04
C ALA A 15 41.34 15.32 23.95
N ASN A 16 40.35 15.53 24.81
CA ASN A 16 39.04 14.90 24.66
C ASN A 16 38.48 15.38 23.33
N ALA A 17 38.62 14.56 22.29
CA ALA A 17 38.00 14.82 21.00
C ALA A 17 36.51 15.00 21.24
N GLN A 18 35.93 16.08 20.71
CA GLN A 18 34.50 16.32 20.82
C GLN A 18 33.76 15.10 20.25
N PRO A 19 32.81 14.51 21.00
CA PRO A 19 32.09 13.33 20.53
C PRO A 19 31.29 13.67 19.26
N ASN A 20 31.15 12.70 18.36
CA ASN A 20 30.30 12.86 17.18
C ASN A 20 28.82 12.77 17.56
N VAL A 21 27.91 13.08 16.64
CA VAL A 21 26.46 13.08 16.90
C VAL A 21 25.91 11.71 17.32
N VAL A 22 26.49 10.60 16.83
CA VAL A 22 26.09 9.25 17.24
C VAL A 22 26.55 8.94 18.66
N ASP A 23 27.78 9.31 19.02
CA ASP A 23 28.32 9.15 20.37
C ASP A 23 27.54 9.97 21.40
N ILE A 24 27.12 11.19 21.04
CA ILE A 24 26.26 12.03 21.89
C ILE A 24 24.93 11.35 22.12
N ALA A 25 24.30 10.81 21.07
CA ALA A 25 23.02 10.11 21.18
C ALA A 25 23.15 8.82 22.01
N ALA A 26 24.20 8.03 21.79
CA ALA A 26 24.47 6.77 22.49
C ALA A 26 24.70 6.97 24.00
N ASN A 27 25.26 8.10 24.42
CA ASN A 27 25.49 8.43 25.82
C ASN A 27 24.31 9.15 26.50
N SER A 28 23.19 9.35 25.80
CA SER A 28 21.99 10.00 26.33
C SER A 28 20.91 9.00 26.71
N GLN A 29 20.37 9.11 27.93
CA GLN A 29 19.21 8.32 28.37
C GLN A 29 17.93 8.67 27.61
N GLU A 30 17.88 9.81 26.92
CA GLU A 30 16.69 10.27 26.20
C GLU A 30 16.60 9.71 24.76
N PHE A 31 17.68 9.14 24.23
CA PHE A 31 17.78 8.71 22.82
C PHE A 31 17.98 7.20 22.63
N THR A 32 17.76 6.40 23.68
CA THR A 32 17.99 4.95 23.62
C THR A 32 17.20 4.25 22.51
N THR A 33 15.95 4.66 22.24
CA THR A 33 15.14 4.11 21.14
C THR A 33 15.66 4.53 19.77
N LEU A 34 16.13 5.78 19.64
CA LEU A 34 16.75 6.28 18.40
C LEU A 34 18.03 5.50 18.08
N VAL A 35 18.88 5.25 19.09
CA VAL A 35 20.12 4.48 18.93
C VAL A 35 19.82 3.04 18.49
N ALA A 36 18.79 2.41 19.06
CA ALA A 36 18.34 1.09 18.64
C ALA A 36 17.86 1.10 17.17
N ALA A 37 17.08 2.12 16.77
CA ALA A 37 16.60 2.28 15.41
C ALA A 37 17.72 2.51 14.38
N VAL A 38 18.68 3.40 14.69
CA VAL A 38 19.87 3.66 13.85
C VAL A 38 20.73 2.40 13.68
N THR A 39 20.82 1.58 14.73
CA THR A 39 21.52 0.30 14.69
C THR A 39 20.78 -0.71 13.81
N ALA A 40 19.46 -0.84 13.99
CA ALA A 40 18.63 -1.74 13.18
C ALA A 40 18.65 -1.38 11.69
N ALA A 41 18.67 -0.08 11.36
CA ALA A 41 18.70 0.43 10.00
C ALA A 41 20.09 0.47 9.34
N ASP A 42 21.14 0.01 10.04
CA ASP A 42 22.54 0.04 9.60
C ASP A 42 22.99 1.44 9.12
N LEU A 43 22.68 2.47 9.91
CA LEU A 43 23.03 3.88 9.62
C LEU A 43 24.14 4.44 10.52
N ALA A 44 24.58 3.68 11.52
CA ALA A 44 25.58 4.13 12.50
C ALA A 44 26.86 4.60 11.80
N THR A 45 27.38 3.81 10.86
CA THR A 45 28.61 4.12 10.12
C THR A 45 28.49 5.41 9.30
N THR A 46 27.35 5.61 8.62
CA THR A 46 27.06 6.82 7.85
C THR A 46 27.04 8.06 8.73
N LEU A 47 26.36 8.01 9.88
CA LEU A 47 26.22 9.15 10.79
C LEU A 47 27.46 9.42 11.64
N THR A 48 28.41 8.49 11.71
CA THR A 48 29.76 8.72 12.29
C THR A 48 30.77 9.31 11.31
N SER A 49 30.44 9.44 10.02
CA SER A 49 31.35 10.05 9.03
C SER A 49 31.57 11.55 9.30
N GLU A 50 32.51 12.19 8.58
CA GLU A 50 32.96 13.56 8.88
C GLU A 50 31.86 14.64 8.86
N GLY A 51 30.69 14.37 8.26
CA GLY A 51 29.58 15.32 8.20
C GLY A 51 29.90 16.55 7.31
N PRO A 52 29.28 17.71 7.54
CA PRO A 52 28.40 18.03 8.67
C PRO A 52 26.97 17.49 8.53
N PHE A 53 26.38 17.09 9.66
CA PHE A 53 24.97 16.67 9.76
C PHE A 53 24.16 17.55 10.69
N THR A 54 22.90 17.77 10.37
CA THR A 54 21.89 18.31 11.29
C THR A 54 20.87 17.22 11.54
N ILE A 55 20.76 16.75 12.77
CA ILE A 55 19.88 15.63 13.14
C ILE A 55 18.74 16.15 14.02
N PHE A 56 17.51 15.99 13.53
CA PHE A 56 16.31 16.21 14.33
C PHE A 56 16.01 14.93 15.11
N ALA A 57 16.51 14.82 16.34
CA ALA A 57 16.48 13.58 17.11
C ALA A 57 15.20 13.44 17.95
N PRO A 58 14.31 12.47 17.67
CA PRO A 58 13.15 12.23 18.51
C PRO A 58 13.57 11.63 19.86
N SER A 59 12.99 12.15 20.94
CA SER A 59 13.18 11.56 22.28
C SER A 59 12.48 10.20 22.40
N ASN A 60 12.83 9.41 23.43
CA ASN A 60 12.10 8.19 23.79
C ASN A 60 10.59 8.43 23.95
N SER A 61 10.20 9.60 24.48
CA SER A 61 8.78 9.97 24.61
C SER A 61 8.10 10.24 23.26
N ALA A 62 8.85 10.69 22.26
CA ALA A 62 8.37 10.86 20.90
C ALA A 62 8.07 9.50 20.25
N PHE A 63 8.98 8.53 20.40
CA PHE A 63 8.76 7.16 19.95
C PHE A 63 7.61 6.48 20.69
N GLY A 64 7.42 6.76 21.98
CA GLY A 64 6.29 6.24 22.75
C GLY A 64 4.90 6.72 22.30
N ARG A 65 4.83 7.71 21.40
CA ARG A 65 3.58 8.13 20.74
C ARG A 65 3.21 7.26 19.53
N ILE A 66 4.14 6.44 19.05
CA ILE A 66 3.90 5.47 17.98
C ILE A 66 3.35 4.19 18.62
N ASP A 67 2.40 3.55 17.94
CA ASP A 67 1.89 2.24 18.37
C ASP A 67 3.04 1.22 18.48
N GLY A 68 3.06 0.48 19.59
CA GLY A 68 4.16 -0.45 19.89
C GLY A 68 4.31 -1.56 18.85
N ASN A 69 3.22 -2.01 18.21
CA ASN A 69 3.28 -3.00 17.15
C ASN A 69 3.89 -2.40 15.88
N VAL A 70 3.50 -1.18 15.51
CA VAL A 70 4.07 -0.46 14.36
C VAL A 70 5.58 -0.25 14.55
N LEU A 71 5.99 0.20 15.74
CA LEU A 71 7.40 0.40 16.04
C LEU A 71 8.19 -0.92 15.99
N ASN A 72 7.62 -2.00 16.54
CA ASN A 72 8.24 -3.32 16.48
C ASN A 72 8.35 -3.84 15.03
N THR A 73 7.34 -3.60 14.19
CA THR A 73 7.39 -3.95 12.76
C THR A 73 8.47 -3.16 12.03
N LEU A 74 8.66 -1.87 12.33
CA LEU A 74 9.71 -1.06 11.69
C LEU A 74 11.13 -1.50 12.10
N LEU A 75 11.30 -1.97 13.34
CA LEU A 75 12.60 -2.40 13.89
C LEU A 75 13.04 -3.80 13.42
N ASN A 76 12.16 -4.57 12.78
CA ASN A 76 12.44 -5.92 12.29
C ASN A 76 12.17 -6.00 10.78
N GLU A 77 12.74 -6.99 10.11
CA GLU A 77 12.38 -7.27 8.71
C GLU A 77 10.90 -7.70 8.59
N PRO A 78 10.17 -7.25 7.55
CA PRO A 78 10.62 -6.50 6.37
C PRO A 78 10.57 -4.95 6.52
N GLY A 79 10.38 -4.41 7.73
CA GLY A 79 10.17 -2.98 7.97
C GLY A 79 11.42 -2.12 7.99
N THR A 80 12.61 -2.71 8.09
CA THR A 80 13.90 -2.01 8.18
C THR A 80 14.17 -1.01 7.04
N PRO A 81 13.84 -1.30 5.75
CA PRO A 81 14.01 -0.32 4.68
C PRO A 81 13.18 0.95 4.89
N ALA A 82 11.95 0.81 5.37
CA ALA A 82 11.10 1.95 5.70
C ALA A 82 11.64 2.72 6.91
N LEU A 83 12.14 2.01 7.93
CA LEU A 83 12.79 2.64 9.09
C LEU A 83 14.02 3.46 8.67
N LYS A 84 14.85 2.92 7.77
CA LYS A 84 16.03 3.62 7.24
C LYS A 84 15.65 4.94 6.57
N GLN A 85 14.58 4.95 5.77
CA GLN A 85 14.07 6.16 5.13
C GLN A 85 13.54 7.17 6.14
N ILE A 86 12.76 6.72 7.14
CA ILE A 86 12.29 7.58 8.23
C ILE A 86 13.48 8.23 8.94
N LEU A 87 14.53 7.47 9.25
CA LEU A 87 15.71 8.01 9.93
C LEU A 87 16.49 8.99 9.05
N LEU A 88 16.68 8.70 7.76
CA LEU A 88 17.33 9.63 6.82
C LEU A 88 16.52 10.93 6.61
N HIS A 89 15.20 10.87 6.76
CA HIS A 89 14.33 12.05 6.74
C HIS A 89 14.54 12.96 7.96
N HIS A 90 15.04 12.45 9.08
CA HIS A 90 15.43 13.27 10.23
C HIS A 90 16.82 13.89 10.10
N VAL A 91 17.54 13.61 9.02
CA VAL A 91 18.92 14.05 8.80
C VAL A 91 18.96 15.04 7.67
N VAL A 92 19.55 16.21 7.91
CA VAL A 92 19.85 17.22 6.89
C VAL A 92 21.36 17.28 6.71
N LEU A 93 21.82 17.29 5.46
CA LEU A 93 23.23 17.50 5.14
C LEU A 93 23.56 18.97 5.34
N GLY A 94 24.57 19.28 6.15
CA GLY A 94 24.87 20.64 6.58
C GLY A 94 24.81 20.81 8.09
N ASN A 95 25.38 21.90 8.57
CA ASN A 95 25.31 22.31 9.97
C ASN A 95 24.35 23.50 10.10
N VAL A 96 23.12 23.25 10.53
CA VAL A 96 22.06 24.27 10.63
C VAL A 96 21.69 24.43 12.11
N THR A 97 22.15 25.53 12.70
CA THR A 97 21.84 25.90 14.09
C THR A 97 20.41 26.44 14.23
N ALA A 98 19.92 26.53 15.46
CA ALA A 98 18.57 27.04 15.76
C ALA A 98 18.35 28.47 15.23
N ASP A 99 19.38 29.31 15.24
CA ASP A 99 19.29 30.67 14.71
C ASP A 99 19.14 30.64 13.19
N GLN A 100 19.90 29.77 12.51
CA GLN A 100 19.82 29.61 11.06
C GLN A 100 18.52 28.93 10.62
N LEU A 101 17.92 28.07 11.45
CA LEU A 101 16.61 27.46 11.16
C LEU A 101 15.52 28.52 10.99
N GLN A 102 15.61 29.64 11.70
CA GLN A 102 14.61 30.72 11.62
C GLN A 102 14.62 31.42 10.25
N ASP A 103 15.72 31.31 9.51
CA ASP A 103 15.89 31.89 8.17
C ASP A 103 15.56 30.89 7.05
N GLN A 104 15.12 29.67 7.38
CA GLN A 104 14.76 28.64 6.41
C GLN A 104 13.24 28.45 6.40
N ASP A 105 12.65 28.39 5.21
CA ASP A 105 11.27 27.93 5.06
C ASP A 105 11.21 26.40 4.89
N VAL A 106 12.23 25.83 4.22
CA VAL A 106 12.30 24.43 3.83
C VAL A 106 13.73 23.91 3.93
N LEU A 107 13.90 22.67 4.38
CA LEU A 107 15.19 21.95 4.43
C LEU A 107 15.13 20.68 3.58
N THR A 108 16.20 20.37 2.85
CA THR A 108 16.33 19.09 2.13
C THR A 108 17.03 18.06 3.00
N THR A 109 16.42 16.88 3.13
CA THR A 109 16.91 15.79 3.97
C THR A 109 17.83 14.84 3.22
N ALA A 110 18.54 13.98 3.93
CA ALA A 110 19.37 12.91 3.37
C ALA A 110 18.54 11.83 2.66
N ALA A 111 17.23 11.77 2.92
CA ALA A 111 16.29 10.94 2.16
C ALA A 111 15.87 11.59 0.81
N GLY A 112 16.30 12.82 0.51
CA GLY A 112 15.93 13.55 -0.70
C GLY A 112 14.55 14.21 -0.63
N THR A 113 13.84 14.10 0.50
CA THR A 113 12.58 14.75 0.79
C THR A 113 12.79 16.08 1.53
N THR A 114 11.73 16.87 1.69
CA THR A 114 11.78 18.19 2.32
C THR A 114 11.11 18.23 3.69
N LEU A 115 11.63 19.05 4.60
CA LEU A 115 11.03 19.41 5.89
C LEU A 115 10.62 20.88 5.86
N THR A 116 9.45 21.22 6.37
CA THR A 116 9.01 22.62 6.51
C THR A 116 9.46 23.15 7.86
N VAL A 117 9.96 24.39 7.92
CA VAL A 117 10.27 25.04 9.19
C VAL A 117 9.23 26.10 9.49
N THR A 118 8.61 26.04 10.66
CA THR A 118 7.64 27.06 11.10
C THR A 118 7.97 27.56 12.49
N ILE A 119 7.63 28.82 12.76
CA ILE A 119 7.82 29.43 14.09
C ILE A 119 6.44 29.73 14.67
N VAL A 120 6.10 29.10 15.79
CA VAL A 120 4.84 29.30 16.50
C VAL A 120 5.14 29.60 17.96
N ASN A 121 4.74 30.78 18.44
CA ASN A 121 4.95 31.24 19.82
C ASN A 121 6.42 31.11 20.28
N ASP A 122 7.36 31.64 19.48
CA ASP A 122 8.82 31.59 19.72
C ASP A 122 9.40 30.17 19.82
N ARG A 123 8.69 29.16 19.29
CA ARG A 123 9.19 27.79 19.14
C ARG A 123 9.35 27.45 17.68
N VAL A 124 10.50 26.86 17.35
CA VAL A 124 10.76 26.26 16.04
C VAL A 124 10.06 24.91 15.98
N LEU A 125 9.26 24.72 14.94
CA LEU A 125 8.65 23.45 14.57
C LEU A 125 9.27 23.01 13.24
N ILE A 126 9.56 21.72 13.15
CA ILE A 126 9.98 21.05 11.93
C ILE A 126 8.81 20.15 11.53
N ASP A 127 8.13 20.55 10.45
CA ASP A 127 6.75 20.20 10.17
C ASP A 127 5.88 20.41 11.42
N ASP A 128 5.36 19.34 12.02
CA ASP A 128 4.54 19.37 13.25
C ASP A 128 5.32 19.01 14.53
N ALA A 129 6.63 18.79 14.43
CA ALA A 129 7.47 18.38 15.56
C ALA A 129 8.14 19.59 16.22
N ALA A 130 7.89 19.80 17.52
CA ALA A 130 8.47 20.94 18.22
C ALA A 130 9.92 20.65 18.64
N VAL A 131 10.82 21.58 18.35
CA VAL A 131 12.20 21.53 18.88
C VAL A 131 12.17 21.84 20.38
N THR A 132 12.43 20.83 21.20
CA THR A 132 12.42 20.91 22.67
C THR A 132 13.77 21.27 23.27
N GLN A 133 14.85 20.96 22.55
CA GLN A 133 16.21 21.37 22.91
C GLN A 133 17.02 21.50 21.62
N ALA A 134 17.53 22.70 21.36
CA ALA A 134 18.28 22.98 20.15
C ALA A 134 19.79 23.04 20.40
N ASN A 135 20.58 22.98 19.32
CA ASN A 135 22.03 23.25 19.34
C ASN A 135 22.86 22.30 20.22
N ILE A 136 22.56 21.00 20.23
CA ILE A 136 23.45 20.01 20.85
C ILE A 136 24.60 19.74 19.86
N ILE A 137 25.76 20.36 20.10
CA ILE A 137 26.89 20.37 19.16
C ILE A 137 27.73 19.09 19.30
N GLY A 138 27.96 18.41 18.17
CA GLY A 138 28.94 17.32 18.03
C GLY A 138 30.06 17.69 17.05
N SER A 139 31.09 16.84 16.98
CA SER A 139 32.25 17.09 16.11
C SER A 139 31.95 17.05 14.61
N ASN A 140 30.90 16.34 14.20
CA ASN A 140 30.48 16.17 12.81
C ASN A 140 29.07 16.71 12.53
N GLY A 141 28.52 17.56 13.42
CA GLY A 141 27.15 18.06 13.24
C GLY A 141 26.49 18.67 14.48
N VAL A 142 25.18 18.90 14.36
CA VAL A 142 24.31 19.42 15.42
C VAL A 142 23.07 18.53 15.56
N ILE A 143 22.63 18.34 16.80
CA ILE A 143 21.39 17.65 17.14
C ILE A 143 20.37 18.67 17.67
N HIS A 144 19.16 18.59 17.15
CA HIS A 144 17.97 19.28 17.68
C HIS A 144 16.99 18.22 18.19
N LYS A 145 16.73 18.21 19.49
CA LYS A 145 15.78 17.27 20.11
C LYS A 145 14.35 17.66 19.78
N ILE A 146 13.56 16.72 19.28
CA ILE A 146 12.14 16.92 18.94
C ILE A 146 11.20 16.03 19.75
N ASP A 147 9.95 16.45 19.87
CA ASP A 147 8.93 15.76 20.68
C ASP A 147 8.07 14.74 19.91
N ARG A 148 8.30 14.59 18.60
CA ARG A 148 7.58 13.67 17.69
C ARG A 148 8.53 13.08 16.66
N VAL A 149 8.19 11.90 16.13
CA VAL A 149 8.85 11.34 14.95
C VAL A 149 8.23 11.99 13.71
N ILE A 150 9.08 12.48 12.80
CA ILE A 150 8.68 13.08 11.54
C ILE A 150 8.62 11.97 10.48
N LEU A 151 7.49 11.84 9.80
CA LEU A 151 7.33 10.84 8.75
C LEU A 151 7.59 11.50 7.40
N PRO A 152 8.39 10.89 6.51
CA PRO A 152 8.57 11.41 5.17
C PRO A 152 7.22 11.49 4.44
N PRO A 153 7.06 12.43 3.50
CA PRO A 153 5.94 12.36 2.59
C PRO A 153 5.93 10.99 1.89
N PRO A 154 4.75 10.49 1.45
CA PRO A 154 4.68 9.28 0.66
C PRO A 154 5.67 9.39 -0.49
N GLN A 155 6.68 8.52 -0.53
CA GLN A 155 7.68 8.53 -1.58
C GLN A 155 7.02 8.02 -2.86
N GLU A 156 6.90 8.87 -3.88
CA GLU A 156 6.48 8.41 -5.21
C GLU A 156 7.61 7.56 -5.79
N ASP A 157 7.32 6.29 -6.11
CA ASP A 157 8.28 5.38 -6.71
C ASP A 157 8.69 5.94 -8.10
N PRO A 158 9.99 6.08 -8.43
CA PRO A 158 10.43 6.60 -9.73
C PRO A 158 9.87 5.82 -10.92
N ILE A 159 9.66 4.51 -10.75
CA ILE A 159 9.01 3.67 -11.75
C ILE A 159 7.52 3.98 -11.82
N GLU A 160 6.85 4.14 -10.69
CA GLU A 160 5.45 4.58 -10.65
C GLU A 160 5.25 5.95 -11.33
N THR A 161 6.15 6.90 -11.07
CA THR A 161 6.18 8.22 -11.72
C THR A 161 6.35 8.10 -13.23
N LEU A 162 7.33 7.29 -13.69
CA LEU A 162 7.54 7.01 -15.10
C LEU A 162 6.27 6.43 -15.75
N LEU A 163 5.60 5.51 -15.07
CA LEU A 163 4.39 4.85 -15.57
C LEU A 163 3.19 5.82 -15.65
N TYR A 164 3.00 6.71 -14.67
CA TYR A 164 1.97 7.76 -14.76
C TYR A 164 2.22 8.75 -15.90
N LEU A 165 3.46 9.23 -16.07
CA LEU A 165 3.82 10.12 -17.18
C LEU A 165 3.67 9.41 -18.54
N THR A 166 4.01 8.12 -18.59
CA THR A 166 3.82 7.27 -19.76
C THR A 166 2.34 7.21 -20.13
N ILE A 167 1.47 6.93 -19.15
CA ILE A 167 0.02 6.89 -19.32
C ILE A 167 -0.50 8.20 -19.91
N GLU A 168 -0.17 9.33 -19.29
CA GLU A 168 -0.61 10.65 -19.71
C GLU A 168 -0.23 10.91 -21.17
N ARG A 169 1.05 10.67 -21.51
CA ARG A 169 1.54 10.85 -22.88
C ARG A 169 0.87 9.92 -23.88
N GLY A 170 0.63 8.66 -23.52
CA GLY A 170 -0.01 7.68 -24.40
C GLY A 170 -1.49 7.98 -24.65
N VAL A 171 -2.23 8.43 -23.62
CA VAL A 171 -3.66 8.78 -23.74
C VAL A 171 -3.86 9.89 -24.77
N ASP A 172 -3.01 10.92 -24.74
CA ASP A 172 -3.05 12.01 -25.72
C ASP A 172 -2.81 11.51 -27.16
N LEU A 173 -1.83 10.62 -27.34
CA LEU A 173 -1.52 10.03 -28.64
C LEU A 173 -2.67 9.15 -29.15
N TYR A 174 -3.24 8.31 -28.29
CA TYR A 174 -4.36 7.43 -28.62
C TYR A 174 -5.60 8.24 -29.03
N ASN A 175 -5.98 9.25 -28.23
CA ASN A 175 -7.14 10.10 -28.52
C ASN A 175 -6.97 10.96 -29.79
N SER A 176 -5.73 11.14 -30.25
CA SER A 176 -5.41 11.83 -31.49
C SER A 176 -5.40 10.90 -32.72
N GLY A 177 -5.79 9.63 -32.57
CA GLY A 177 -5.77 8.63 -33.66
C GLY A 177 -4.36 8.15 -34.03
N MET A 178 -3.40 8.28 -33.10
CA MET A 178 -2.03 7.79 -33.25
C MET A 178 -1.80 6.57 -32.36
N GLU A 179 -2.64 5.54 -32.50
CA GLU A 179 -2.63 4.37 -31.60
C GLU A 179 -1.32 3.58 -31.69
N GLY A 180 -0.68 3.57 -32.87
CA GLY A 180 0.65 2.97 -33.05
C GLY A 180 1.72 3.68 -32.20
N ALA A 181 1.73 5.01 -32.21
CA ALA A 181 2.68 5.79 -31.41
C ALA A 181 2.40 5.66 -29.90
N CYS A 182 1.12 5.54 -29.51
CA CYS A 182 0.74 5.21 -28.14
C CYS A 182 1.32 3.85 -27.71
N ALA A 183 1.18 2.82 -28.56
CA ALA A 183 1.72 1.50 -28.29
C ALA A 183 3.25 1.51 -28.14
N ASP A 184 3.96 2.26 -28.98
CA ASP A 184 5.43 2.37 -28.93
C ASP A 184 5.93 3.06 -27.65
N VAL A 185 5.21 4.10 -27.19
CA VAL A 185 5.50 4.78 -25.91
C VAL A 185 5.31 3.82 -24.74
N TYR A 186 4.21 3.06 -24.71
CA TYR A 186 3.95 2.10 -23.65
C TYR A 186 4.95 0.93 -23.66
N ALA A 187 5.30 0.40 -24.83
CA ALA A 187 6.31 -0.65 -24.96
C ALA A 187 7.67 -0.19 -24.44
N THR A 188 8.12 1.01 -24.83
CA THR A 188 9.40 1.58 -24.39
C THR A 188 9.48 1.74 -22.87
N ALA A 189 8.39 2.20 -22.25
CA ALA A 189 8.31 2.33 -20.80
C ALA A 189 8.39 0.96 -20.10
N LEU A 190 7.67 -0.05 -20.61
CA LEU A 190 7.70 -1.41 -20.07
C LEU A 190 9.08 -2.06 -20.20
N ASP A 191 9.78 -1.84 -21.31
CA ASP A 191 11.18 -2.27 -21.47
C ASP A 191 12.09 -1.60 -20.44
N ALA A 192 11.90 -0.29 -20.16
CA ALA A 192 12.65 0.41 -19.12
C ALA A 192 12.37 -0.16 -17.72
N VAL A 193 11.11 -0.51 -17.41
CA VAL A 193 10.75 -1.18 -16.14
C VAL A 193 11.45 -2.54 -16.03
N LEU A 194 11.44 -3.34 -17.09
CA LEU A 194 12.13 -4.64 -17.13
C LEU A 194 13.65 -4.47 -17.02
N LEU A 195 14.24 -3.40 -17.53
CA LEU A 195 15.68 -3.17 -17.47
C LEU A 195 16.14 -2.69 -16.09
N LEU A 196 15.46 -1.67 -15.55
CA LEU A 196 15.85 -0.99 -14.32
C LEU A 196 15.42 -1.76 -13.06
N GLY A 197 14.29 -2.47 -13.12
CA GLY A 197 13.66 -3.11 -11.97
C GLY A 197 13.09 -2.09 -10.99
N ALA A 198 11.81 -2.22 -10.61
CA ALA A 198 11.28 -1.49 -9.46
C ALA A 198 11.69 -2.21 -8.16
N SER A 199 11.80 -1.48 -7.04
CA SER A 199 12.24 -2.05 -5.74
C SER A 199 11.36 -3.19 -5.21
N ASN A 200 10.20 -3.37 -5.80
CA ASN A 200 9.13 -4.30 -5.47
C ASN A 200 8.83 -5.33 -6.59
N ILE A 201 9.61 -5.35 -7.68
CA ILE A 201 9.51 -6.35 -8.74
C ILE A 201 10.59 -7.40 -8.52
N ASP A 202 10.21 -8.55 -8.00
CA ASP A 202 11.11 -9.70 -7.84
C ASP A 202 11.40 -10.40 -9.19
N THR A 203 12.29 -11.38 -9.15
CA THR A 203 12.74 -12.12 -10.34
C THR A 203 11.60 -12.86 -11.04
N GLU A 204 10.60 -13.34 -10.29
CA GLU A 204 9.47 -14.09 -10.81
C GLU A 204 8.48 -13.16 -11.52
N MET A 205 8.11 -12.07 -10.87
CA MET A 205 7.30 -10.99 -11.43
C MET A 205 7.95 -10.41 -12.70
N LYS A 206 9.27 -10.23 -12.70
CA LYS A 206 10.03 -9.77 -13.88
C LYS A 206 9.90 -10.74 -15.06
N SER A 207 9.90 -12.05 -14.80
CA SER A 207 9.72 -13.07 -15.83
C SER A 207 8.29 -13.07 -16.39
N ASP A 208 7.28 -12.95 -15.53
CA ASP A 208 5.88 -12.84 -15.94
C ASP A 208 5.61 -11.58 -16.78
N LEU A 209 6.08 -10.42 -16.30
CA LEU A 209 5.97 -9.15 -17.02
C LEU A 209 6.65 -9.22 -18.39
N SER A 210 7.83 -9.84 -18.48
CA SER A 210 8.53 -10.06 -19.76
C SER A 210 7.69 -10.88 -20.74
N ALA A 211 7.06 -11.96 -20.28
CA ALA A 211 6.19 -12.79 -21.12
C ALA A 211 4.96 -12.01 -21.61
N ARG A 212 4.32 -11.21 -20.75
CA ARG A 212 3.18 -10.36 -21.11
C ARG A 212 3.55 -9.30 -22.15
N VAL A 213 4.71 -8.66 -21.99
CA VAL A 213 5.22 -7.65 -22.94
C VAL A 213 5.46 -8.30 -24.31
N LEU A 214 6.04 -9.50 -24.36
CA LEU A 214 6.24 -10.25 -25.60
C LEU A 214 4.91 -10.64 -26.27
N GLN A 215 3.91 -11.05 -25.50
CA GLN A 215 2.59 -11.38 -26.03
C GLN A 215 1.87 -10.14 -26.60
N ALA A 216 1.92 -9.01 -25.87
CA ALA A 216 1.37 -7.74 -26.35
C ALA A 216 2.03 -7.30 -27.66
N ALA A 217 3.34 -7.52 -27.82
CA ALA A 217 4.07 -7.21 -29.06
C ALA A 217 3.56 -8.01 -30.28
N MET A 218 2.96 -9.19 -30.08
CA MET A 218 2.40 -10.00 -31.17
C MET A 218 1.03 -9.50 -31.65
N VAL A 219 0.39 -8.56 -30.96
CA VAL A 219 -0.91 -7.99 -31.35
C VAL A 219 -0.72 -7.10 -32.58
N THR A 220 -1.45 -7.41 -33.66
CA THR A 220 -1.27 -6.74 -34.96
C THR A 220 -2.05 -5.44 -35.08
N ASP A 221 -3.22 -5.33 -34.46
CA ASP A 221 -4.01 -4.11 -34.40
C ASP A 221 -3.41 -3.11 -33.40
N ASN A 222 -3.13 -1.88 -33.86
CA ASN A 222 -2.43 -0.87 -33.06
C ASN A 222 -3.23 -0.46 -31.81
N SER A 223 -4.55 -0.32 -31.94
CA SER A 223 -5.44 0.03 -30.84
C SER A 223 -5.42 -1.07 -29.77
N SER A 224 -5.62 -2.32 -30.18
CA SER A 224 -5.60 -3.49 -29.30
C SER A 224 -4.23 -3.69 -28.65
N ARG A 225 -3.13 -3.41 -29.36
CA ARG A 225 -1.76 -3.47 -28.82
C ARG A 225 -1.51 -2.39 -27.77
N ALA A 226 -1.95 -1.16 -28.00
CA ALA A 226 -1.87 -0.09 -27.00
C ALA A 226 -2.62 -0.46 -25.71
N TRP A 227 -3.83 -1.02 -25.83
CA TRP A 227 -4.58 -1.52 -24.67
C TRP A 227 -3.90 -2.71 -23.96
N ALA A 228 -3.29 -3.63 -24.72
CA ALA A 228 -2.54 -4.73 -24.13
C ALA A 228 -1.37 -4.24 -23.28
N TYR A 229 -0.57 -3.28 -23.78
CA TYR A 229 0.50 -2.68 -22.99
C TYR A 229 -0.02 -1.86 -21.81
N ARG A 230 -1.12 -1.12 -21.99
CA ARG A 230 -1.74 -0.34 -20.91
C ARG A 230 -2.12 -1.21 -19.71
N ARG A 231 -2.69 -2.39 -19.96
CA ARG A 231 -3.03 -3.36 -18.89
C ARG A 231 -1.82 -3.81 -18.09
N ILE A 232 -0.67 -4.00 -18.74
CA ILE A 232 0.58 -4.36 -18.06
C ILE A 232 1.05 -3.21 -17.16
N ILE A 233 0.97 -1.97 -17.64
CA ILE A 233 1.30 -0.77 -16.84
C ILE A 233 0.39 -0.66 -15.61
N ASP A 234 -0.92 -0.82 -15.80
CA ASP A 234 -1.88 -0.76 -14.69
C ASP A 234 -1.65 -1.89 -13.66
N PHE A 235 -1.28 -3.09 -14.13
CA PHE A 235 -0.91 -4.21 -13.27
C PHE A 235 0.35 -3.92 -12.43
N ILE A 236 1.36 -3.27 -13.00
CA ILE A 236 2.57 -2.87 -12.25
C ILE A 236 2.22 -1.81 -11.20
N LEU A 237 1.45 -0.79 -11.55
CA LEU A 237 1.03 0.28 -10.64
C LEU A 237 0.19 -0.24 -9.46
N THR A 238 -0.74 -1.14 -9.75
CA THR A 238 -1.58 -1.78 -8.72
C THR A 238 -0.82 -2.75 -7.82
N SER A 239 0.22 -3.40 -8.36
CA SER A 239 1.14 -4.25 -7.59
C SER A 239 2.14 -3.44 -6.76
N SER A 240 2.58 -2.24 -7.21
CA SER A 240 3.53 -1.39 -6.47
C SER A 240 2.96 -0.75 -5.21
N MET A 241 1.69 -0.37 -5.25
CA MET A 241 0.97 0.16 -4.07
C MET A 241 0.69 -0.89 -2.99
N LYS A 242 0.92 -2.17 -3.27
CA LYS A 242 0.78 -3.28 -2.31
C LYS A 242 2.17 -3.90 -2.14
N GLY A 243 2.91 -3.53 -1.10
CA GLY A 243 4.07 -4.33 -0.66
C GLY A 243 3.60 -5.76 -0.37
N ILE A 244 3.71 -6.66 -1.36
CA ILE A 244 3.17 -8.01 -1.30
C ILE A 244 4.31 -8.93 -0.91
N SER A 245 4.29 -9.36 0.36
CA SER A 245 4.78 -10.70 0.68
C SER A 245 3.85 -11.70 0.01
N ALA A 246 4.30 -12.29 -1.09
CA ALA A 246 3.71 -13.51 -1.60
C ALA A 246 4.08 -14.64 -0.62
N SER A 247 3.18 -14.97 0.29
CA SER A 247 3.24 -16.24 1.01
C SER A 247 1.96 -17.02 0.74
N ASN A 248 2.10 -18.07 -0.07
CA ASN A 248 1.20 -19.22 -0.21
C ASN A 248 -0.30 -18.93 -0.35
N ARG A 249 -0.75 -18.33 -1.46
CA ARG A 249 -2.11 -18.60 -1.95
C ARG A 249 -2.09 -19.94 -2.67
N GLY A 250 -2.93 -20.89 -2.26
CA GLY A 250 -3.14 -22.11 -3.04
C GLY A 250 -3.62 -21.74 -4.44
N GLU A 251 -3.13 -22.44 -5.47
CA GLU A 251 -3.18 -22.11 -6.92
C GLU A 251 -4.55 -21.69 -7.52
N ASN A 252 -5.65 -21.77 -6.75
CA ASN A 252 -7.02 -21.51 -7.21
C ASN A 252 -7.85 -20.56 -6.28
N THR A 253 -7.23 -19.92 -5.29
CA THR A 253 -7.95 -19.13 -4.28
C THR A 253 -8.06 -17.66 -4.68
N ILE A 254 -9.31 -17.16 -4.80
CA ILE A 254 -9.63 -15.74 -5.07
C ILE A 254 -9.74 -14.96 -3.75
N PHE A 255 -10.41 -15.51 -2.72
CA PHE A 255 -10.44 -14.97 -1.36
C PHE A 255 -10.38 -16.10 -0.31
N GLU A 256 -9.53 -15.93 0.72
CA GLU A 256 -9.41 -16.82 1.89
C GLU A 256 -9.29 -16.01 3.19
N PHE A 257 -10.32 -16.03 4.02
CA PHE A 257 -10.51 -15.09 5.12
C PHE A 257 -9.67 -15.39 6.39
N ASP A 258 -8.54 -16.09 6.26
CA ASP A 258 -7.72 -16.66 7.34
C ASP A 258 -6.72 -15.69 7.98
N ASN A 259 -6.46 -14.54 7.34
CA ASN A 259 -5.50 -13.54 7.80
C ASN A 259 -6.17 -12.22 8.20
N SER A 260 -5.79 -11.70 9.37
CA SER A 260 -6.28 -10.42 9.93
C SER A 260 -6.00 -9.18 9.06
N ASN A 261 -5.25 -9.33 7.97
CA ASN A 261 -4.95 -8.30 6.97
C ASN A 261 -5.89 -8.30 5.75
N GLU A 262 -6.84 -9.23 5.64
CA GLU A 262 -7.87 -9.24 4.58
C GLU A 262 -9.03 -8.26 4.84
N ARG A 263 -8.81 -7.24 5.68
CA ARG A 263 -9.70 -6.07 5.73
C ARG A 263 -9.40 -5.07 4.61
N ARG A 264 -8.99 -5.54 3.42
CA ARG A 264 -8.98 -4.68 2.23
C ARG A 264 -10.29 -4.89 1.47
N ASP A 265 -11.08 -3.81 1.44
CA ASP A 265 -12.01 -3.46 0.37
C ASP A 265 -13.42 -4.06 0.33
N TRP A 266 -13.89 -4.85 1.32
CA TRP A 266 -15.31 -5.18 1.41
C TRP A 266 -16.15 -3.97 1.85
N GLN A 267 -16.73 -3.26 0.89
CA GLN A 267 -17.57 -2.08 1.09
C GLN A 267 -19.05 -2.47 1.12
N ILE A 268 -19.77 -1.95 2.10
CA ILE A 268 -21.23 -2.09 2.18
C ILE A 268 -21.87 -1.06 1.24
N VAL A 269 -22.84 -1.49 0.44
CA VAL A 269 -23.69 -0.62 -0.39
C VAL A 269 -25.14 -0.86 0.00
N LEU A 270 -25.84 0.22 0.34
CA LEU A 270 -27.21 0.19 0.85
C LEU A 270 -28.16 0.95 -0.07
N ASP A 271 -29.46 0.70 0.11
CA ASP A 271 -30.56 1.30 -0.64
C ASP A 271 -30.90 2.75 -0.23
N GLY A 272 -30.10 3.37 0.64
CA GLY A 272 -30.32 4.69 1.19
C GLY A 272 -30.36 5.83 0.16
N VAL A 273 -29.69 5.68 -0.99
CA VAL A 273 -29.72 6.70 -2.07
C VAL A 273 -31.14 6.95 -2.58
N MET A 274 -32.00 5.93 -2.54
CA MET A 274 -33.42 6.03 -2.94
C MET A 274 -34.36 6.17 -1.74
N GLY A 275 -33.83 6.40 -0.53
CA GLY A 275 -34.57 6.55 0.73
C GLY A 275 -34.87 5.24 1.46
N GLY A 276 -34.33 4.12 0.97
CA GLY A 276 -34.49 2.80 1.58
C GLY A 276 -33.91 2.72 3.00
N LEU A 277 -34.41 1.74 3.75
CA LEU A 277 -34.10 1.57 5.18
C LEU A 277 -33.41 0.23 5.47
N SER A 278 -32.80 -0.41 4.47
CA SER A 278 -32.09 -1.67 4.67
C SER A 278 -30.74 -1.42 5.36
N THR A 279 -30.29 -2.39 6.14
CA THR A 279 -29.03 -2.32 6.90
C THR A 279 -28.07 -3.41 6.44
N GLY A 280 -26.79 -3.24 6.78
CA GLY A 280 -25.73 -4.20 6.46
C GLY A 280 -24.54 -4.00 7.38
N SER A 281 -23.87 -5.10 7.73
CA SER A 281 -22.63 -5.14 8.49
C SER A 281 -21.76 -6.27 7.96
N VAL A 282 -20.47 -6.00 7.81
CA VAL A 282 -19.46 -6.98 7.40
C VAL A 282 -18.42 -7.15 8.50
N SER A 283 -18.13 -8.40 8.86
CA SER A 283 -17.02 -8.76 9.75
C SER A 283 -16.28 -9.98 9.21
N ILE A 284 -15.04 -10.16 9.66
CA ILE A 284 -14.22 -11.34 9.36
C ILE A 284 -13.87 -11.95 10.71
N GLU A 285 -14.28 -13.20 10.94
CA GLU A 285 -14.10 -13.89 12.22
C GLU A 285 -13.75 -15.36 11.94
N ASN A 286 -12.74 -15.90 12.64
CA ASN A 286 -12.36 -17.32 12.57
C ASN A 286 -12.17 -17.89 11.14
N GLY A 287 -11.60 -17.12 10.22
CA GLY A 287 -11.39 -17.61 8.85
C GLY A 287 -12.60 -17.50 7.93
N SER A 288 -13.63 -16.71 8.28
CA SER A 288 -14.83 -16.55 7.46
C SER A 288 -15.33 -15.11 7.46
N LEU A 289 -15.86 -14.68 6.31
CA LEU A 289 -16.56 -13.41 6.16
C LEU A 289 -18.03 -13.55 6.52
N PHE A 290 -18.50 -12.66 7.38
CA PHE A 290 -19.90 -12.57 7.81
C PHE A 290 -20.53 -11.31 7.22
N PHE A 291 -21.60 -11.48 6.45
CA PHE A 291 -22.46 -10.40 6.01
C PHE A 291 -23.84 -10.54 6.63
N THR A 292 -24.23 -9.55 7.44
CA THR A 292 -25.47 -9.58 8.22
C THR A 292 -26.21 -8.26 8.11
N GLY A 293 -27.52 -8.27 8.34
CA GLY A 293 -28.33 -7.06 8.32
C GLY A 293 -29.81 -7.38 8.26
N GLU A 294 -30.60 -6.37 7.88
CA GLU A 294 -32.03 -6.47 7.71
C GLU A 294 -32.46 -5.74 6.43
N THR A 295 -33.23 -6.42 5.58
CA THR A 295 -33.85 -5.77 4.41
C THR A 295 -35.20 -5.17 4.77
N SER A 296 -35.45 -3.96 4.28
CA SER A 296 -36.73 -3.25 4.44
C SER A 296 -37.31 -2.90 3.08
N LEU A 297 -38.59 -3.23 2.85
CA LEU A 297 -39.30 -2.87 1.60
C LEU A 297 -39.91 -1.45 1.65
N LYS A 298 -39.67 -0.70 2.73
CA LYS A 298 -40.14 0.69 2.86
C LYS A 298 -39.32 1.61 1.95
N ASN A 299 -39.95 2.69 1.48
CA ASN A 299 -39.30 3.73 0.67
C ASN A 299 -38.58 3.19 -0.58
N ASN A 300 -39.21 2.23 -1.28
CA ASN A 300 -38.62 1.57 -2.45
C ASN A 300 -37.30 0.82 -2.16
N GLY A 301 -37.04 0.50 -0.90
CA GLY A 301 -35.90 -0.30 -0.48
C GLY A 301 -36.04 -1.79 -0.80
N GLY A 302 -35.15 -2.57 -0.21
CA GLY A 302 -35.16 -4.02 -0.26
C GLY A 302 -33.87 -4.63 -0.80
N PHE A 303 -32.75 -3.89 -0.75
CA PHE A 303 -31.43 -4.44 -1.03
C PHE A 303 -30.41 -4.05 0.03
N SER A 304 -29.48 -4.97 0.28
CA SER A 304 -28.24 -4.73 1.01
C SER A 304 -27.15 -5.55 0.35
N SER A 305 -26.01 -4.95 0.06
CA SER A 305 -24.92 -5.65 -0.61
C SER A 305 -23.56 -5.30 -0.04
N ILE A 306 -22.60 -6.17 -0.33
CA ILE A 306 -21.18 -5.96 -0.08
C ILE A 306 -20.40 -6.24 -1.36
N ARG A 307 -19.30 -5.53 -1.57
CA ARG A 307 -18.44 -5.68 -2.75
C ARG A 307 -16.97 -5.56 -2.38
N ALA A 308 -16.10 -6.25 -3.10
CA ALA A 308 -14.65 -6.14 -2.99
C ALA A 308 -14.00 -5.89 -4.36
N SER A 309 -12.77 -5.37 -4.35
CA SER A 309 -11.91 -5.30 -5.54
C SER A 309 -11.16 -6.60 -5.75
N MET A 310 -10.93 -6.92 -7.02
CA MET A 310 -10.26 -8.13 -7.51
C MET A 310 -9.30 -7.70 -8.61
N ASP A 311 -8.19 -8.42 -8.78
CA ASP A 311 -7.25 -8.13 -9.85
C ASP A 311 -7.83 -8.71 -11.17
N SER A 312 -7.63 -8.03 -12.31
CA SER A 312 -8.38 -8.30 -13.54
C SER A 312 -8.21 -9.70 -14.13
N ASN A 313 -7.22 -10.47 -13.65
CA ASN A 313 -6.89 -11.80 -14.16
C ASN A 313 -7.33 -12.93 -13.23
N ASP A 314 -7.90 -12.62 -12.05
CA ASP A 314 -8.23 -13.61 -11.02
C ASP A 314 -9.32 -14.61 -11.45
N ILE A 315 -10.05 -14.31 -12.54
CA ILE A 315 -11.11 -15.16 -13.06
C ILE A 315 -10.84 -15.70 -14.47
N ASP A 316 -9.84 -15.17 -15.19
CA ASP A 316 -9.58 -15.49 -16.60
C ASP A 316 -9.14 -16.95 -16.79
N ALA A 317 -8.49 -17.51 -15.78
CA ALA A 317 -7.94 -18.87 -15.81
C ALA A 317 -8.98 -19.97 -15.48
N PHE A 318 -10.23 -19.60 -15.22
CA PHE A 318 -11.23 -20.51 -14.66
C PHE A 318 -12.53 -20.53 -15.47
N ASP A 319 -13.19 -21.68 -15.51
CA ASP A 319 -14.50 -21.83 -16.17
C ASP A 319 -15.67 -21.48 -15.24
N ALA A 320 -15.43 -21.57 -13.94
CA ALA A 320 -16.43 -21.34 -12.91
C ALA A 320 -15.83 -20.76 -11.62
N ILE A 321 -16.69 -20.11 -10.85
CA ILE A 321 -16.41 -19.65 -9.49
C ILE A 321 -17.08 -20.60 -8.51
N GLN A 322 -16.30 -21.13 -7.58
CA GLN A 322 -16.78 -21.98 -6.50
C GLN A 322 -16.82 -21.20 -5.19
N LEU A 323 -18.01 -21.15 -4.58
CA LEU A 323 -18.25 -20.55 -3.28
C LEU A 323 -18.46 -21.65 -2.24
N ARG A 324 -17.90 -21.48 -1.05
CA ARG A 324 -18.30 -22.24 0.15
C ARG A 324 -18.99 -21.28 1.12
N VAL A 325 -20.29 -21.45 1.28
CA VAL A 325 -21.15 -20.49 2.00
C VAL A 325 -22.13 -21.19 2.94
N ARG A 326 -22.51 -20.50 4.01
CA ARG A 326 -23.57 -20.89 4.93
C ARG A 326 -24.54 -19.73 5.10
N GLY A 327 -25.80 -19.94 4.74
CA GLY A 327 -26.80 -18.87 4.71
C GLY A 327 -27.97 -19.09 5.65
N ASP A 328 -29.01 -18.30 5.43
CA ASP A 328 -30.19 -18.14 6.28
C ASP A 328 -31.44 -18.82 5.71
N GLY A 329 -31.34 -19.46 4.54
CA GLY A 329 -32.48 -20.03 3.82
C GLY A 329 -33.05 -19.10 2.74
N ARG A 330 -32.43 -17.94 2.51
CA ARG A 330 -32.84 -16.98 1.48
C ARG A 330 -32.09 -17.22 0.17
N THR A 331 -32.58 -16.56 -0.88
CA THR A 331 -31.95 -16.52 -2.19
C THR A 331 -30.96 -15.37 -2.23
N TRP A 332 -29.72 -15.68 -2.53
CA TRP A 332 -28.61 -14.75 -2.61
C TRP A 332 -28.19 -14.55 -4.06
N ILE A 333 -27.54 -13.42 -4.33
CA ILE A 333 -26.88 -13.16 -5.61
C ILE A 333 -25.38 -13.08 -5.32
N PHE A 334 -24.59 -13.81 -6.10
CA PHE A 334 -23.18 -13.53 -6.27
C PHE A 334 -23.00 -12.81 -7.60
N GLY A 335 -22.16 -11.78 -7.64
CA GLY A 335 -21.89 -11.06 -8.87
C GLY A 335 -20.44 -10.64 -9.04
N THR A 336 -20.10 -10.29 -10.28
CA THR A 336 -18.84 -9.67 -10.67
C THR A 336 -19.12 -8.29 -11.27
N ARG A 337 -18.14 -7.37 -11.21
CA ARG A 337 -18.28 -5.98 -11.69
C ARG A 337 -17.19 -5.58 -12.66
N GLY A 338 -17.55 -4.83 -13.70
CA GLY A 338 -16.61 -4.31 -14.69
C GLY A 338 -15.92 -2.99 -14.31
N SER A 339 -14.86 -2.61 -15.03
CA SER A 339 -13.99 -1.45 -14.73
C SER A 339 -14.68 -0.07 -14.66
N ASN A 340 -15.86 0.08 -15.26
CA ASN A 340 -16.51 1.37 -15.49
C ASN A 340 -17.89 1.57 -14.85
N SER A 341 -18.17 1.21 -13.58
CA SER A 341 -19.35 1.81 -12.90
C SER A 341 -19.60 1.48 -11.43
N MET A 342 -20.32 2.40 -10.79
CA MET A 342 -21.18 2.22 -9.61
C MET A 342 -22.33 1.20 -9.84
N GLY A 343 -22.07 0.00 -10.37
CA GLY A 343 -23.06 -1.07 -10.58
C GLY A 343 -23.85 -1.00 -11.91
N ALA A 344 -23.34 -0.29 -12.91
CA ALA A 344 -23.94 -0.18 -14.25
C ALA A 344 -23.52 -1.30 -15.23
N ASN A 345 -22.51 -2.10 -14.87
CA ASN A 345 -22.08 -3.28 -15.63
C ASN A 345 -21.63 -4.39 -14.66
N SER A 346 -22.60 -5.17 -14.18
CA SER A 346 -22.38 -6.32 -13.30
C SER A 346 -22.85 -7.61 -13.98
N TYR A 347 -22.33 -8.75 -13.56
CA TYR A 347 -22.80 -10.07 -13.97
C TYR A 347 -23.23 -10.84 -12.75
N TRP A 348 -24.44 -11.40 -12.75
CA TRP A 348 -25.09 -11.96 -11.57
C TRP A 348 -25.39 -13.44 -11.76
N SER A 349 -25.26 -14.20 -10.68
CA SER A 349 -25.81 -15.54 -10.56
C SER A 349 -26.54 -15.67 -9.23
N ARG A 350 -27.72 -16.32 -9.26
CA ARG A 350 -28.55 -16.53 -8.09
C ARG A 350 -28.31 -17.92 -7.52
N PHE A 351 -28.25 -18.02 -6.21
CA PHE A 351 -28.17 -19.30 -5.51
C PHE A 351 -29.06 -19.30 -4.27
N GLU A 352 -29.58 -20.47 -3.91
CA GLU A 352 -30.40 -20.65 -2.72
C GLU A 352 -29.53 -21.20 -1.59
N THR A 353 -29.67 -20.60 -0.40
CA THR A 353 -29.02 -21.12 0.80
C THR A 353 -29.96 -22.03 1.58
N LYS A 354 -29.38 -22.93 2.38
CA LYS A 354 -30.10 -23.66 3.42
C LYS A 354 -29.71 -23.09 4.77
N LYS A 355 -30.70 -22.88 5.64
CA LYS A 355 -30.50 -22.20 6.92
C LYS A 355 -29.48 -22.97 7.77
N ASN A 356 -28.38 -22.30 8.11
CA ASN A 356 -27.28 -22.81 8.93
C ASN A 356 -26.55 -24.05 8.36
N GLU A 357 -26.71 -24.35 7.07
CA GLU A 357 -25.98 -25.44 6.40
C GLU A 357 -24.90 -24.87 5.47
N TRP A 358 -23.71 -25.46 5.54
CA TRP A 358 -22.65 -25.20 4.57
C TRP A 358 -23.02 -25.85 3.25
N ILE A 359 -23.01 -25.05 2.19
CA ILE A 359 -23.19 -25.50 0.82
C ILE A 359 -22.00 -25.06 -0.02
N LYS A 360 -21.78 -25.82 -1.09
CA LYS A 360 -20.84 -25.47 -2.15
C LYS A 360 -21.65 -25.05 -3.36
N VAL A 361 -21.40 -23.85 -3.88
CA VAL A 361 -22.08 -23.30 -5.05
C VAL A 361 -21.03 -23.19 -6.16
N THR A 362 -21.27 -23.85 -7.29
CA THR A 362 -20.43 -23.72 -8.48
C THR A 362 -21.18 -22.87 -9.48
N ILE A 363 -20.59 -21.75 -9.87
CA ILE A 363 -21.17 -20.75 -10.76
C ILE A 363 -20.36 -20.76 -12.06
N PRO A 364 -20.86 -21.35 -13.15
CA PRO A 364 -20.22 -21.23 -14.45
C PRO A 364 -20.15 -19.74 -14.85
N ILE A 365 -18.95 -19.27 -15.16
CA ILE A 365 -18.72 -17.85 -15.50
C ILE A 365 -19.52 -17.49 -16.76
N SER A 366 -19.56 -18.39 -17.74
CA SER A 366 -20.32 -18.24 -18.98
C SER A 366 -21.84 -18.14 -18.80
N GLU A 367 -22.40 -18.58 -17.67
CA GLU A 367 -23.84 -18.55 -17.38
C GLU A 367 -24.27 -17.30 -16.58
N MET A 368 -23.32 -16.46 -16.16
CA MET A 368 -23.64 -15.27 -15.38
C MET A 368 -24.42 -14.24 -16.23
N GLU A 369 -25.54 -13.76 -15.70
CA GLU A 369 -26.44 -12.85 -16.41
C GLU A 369 -25.94 -11.42 -16.31
N ARG A 370 -25.87 -10.67 -17.41
CA ARG A 370 -25.48 -9.26 -17.38
C ARG A 370 -26.59 -8.38 -16.81
N HIS A 371 -26.23 -7.46 -15.91
CA HIS A 371 -27.12 -6.51 -15.26
C HIS A 371 -26.55 -5.08 -15.22
N SER A 372 -27.46 -4.11 -15.16
CA SER A 372 -27.17 -2.69 -14.89
C SER A 372 -28.21 -2.14 -13.93
N PHE A 373 -27.78 -1.69 -12.73
CA PHE A 373 -28.67 -1.22 -11.66
C PHE A 373 -29.85 -2.18 -11.39
N GLY A 374 -29.57 -3.49 -11.43
CA GLY A 374 -30.57 -4.56 -11.24
C GLY A 374 -31.41 -4.93 -12.46
N ASN A 375 -31.37 -4.16 -13.55
CA ASN A 375 -32.04 -4.51 -14.80
C ASN A 375 -31.21 -5.49 -15.60
N ARG A 376 -31.81 -6.60 -16.04
CA ARG A 376 -31.14 -7.58 -16.89
C ARG A 376 -30.91 -7.00 -18.29
N LEU A 377 -29.72 -7.21 -18.82
CA LEU A 377 -29.30 -6.81 -20.16
C LEU A 377 -28.88 -8.03 -20.98
N SER A 378 -28.78 -7.85 -22.30
CA SER A 378 -28.11 -8.80 -23.18
C SER A 378 -26.58 -8.65 -23.11
N GLY A 379 -25.87 -9.74 -23.39
CA GLY A 379 -24.40 -9.78 -23.43
C GLY A 379 -23.84 -10.85 -22.51
N SER A 380 -22.67 -11.37 -22.86
CA SER A 380 -21.90 -12.30 -22.02
C SER A 380 -20.88 -11.56 -21.17
N ILE A 381 -20.37 -12.25 -20.16
CA ILE A 381 -19.24 -11.77 -19.38
C ILE A 381 -17.98 -11.75 -20.24
N ASN A 382 -17.19 -10.69 -20.07
CA ASN A 382 -15.81 -10.60 -20.55
C ASN A 382 -14.90 -10.60 -19.31
N PRO A 383 -14.21 -11.72 -19.01
CA PRO A 383 -13.37 -11.84 -17.82
C PRO A 383 -12.35 -10.69 -17.65
N ASP A 384 -11.70 -10.29 -18.74
CA ASP A 384 -10.74 -9.16 -18.80
C ASP A 384 -11.29 -7.81 -18.30
N GLU A 385 -12.61 -7.63 -18.29
CA GLU A 385 -13.25 -6.38 -17.87
C GLU A 385 -13.56 -6.36 -16.38
N ILE A 386 -13.47 -7.50 -15.69
CA ILE A 386 -13.90 -7.65 -14.30
C ILE A 386 -12.84 -7.13 -13.33
N ILE A 387 -13.27 -6.31 -12.38
CA ILE A 387 -12.39 -5.67 -11.38
C ILE A 387 -12.85 -5.93 -9.93
N GLY A 388 -13.82 -6.82 -9.73
CA GLY A 388 -14.34 -7.10 -8.40
C GLY A 388 -15.50 -8.07 -8.35
N VAL A 389 -15.84 -8.44 -7.13
CA VAL A 389 -16.94 -9.35 -6.77
C VAL A 389 -17.91 -8.69 -5.80
N GLU A 390 -19.12 -9.21 -5.73
CA GLU A 390 -20.20 -8.68 -4.90
C GLU A 390 -21.17 -9.78 -4.43
N PHE A 391 -21.75 -9.59 -3.25
CA PHE A 391 -22.90 -10.35 -2.75
C PHE A 391 -24.09 -9.43 -2.54
N TYR A 392 -25.27 -9.78 -3.05
CA TYR A 392 -26.52 -9.08 -2.75
C TYR A 392 -27.49 -9.96 -1.97
N MET A 393 -28.07 -9.35 -0.95
CA MET A 393 -29.40 -9.68 -0.49
C MET A 393 -30.41 -8.83 -1.26
N TYR A 394 -31.01 -9.39 -2.31
CA TYR A 394 -32.00 -8.74 -3.17
C TYR A 394 -33.06 -9.75 -3.65
N ASP A 395 -33.78 -10.33 -2.69
CA ASP A 395 -34.82 -11.35 -2.90
C ASP A 395 -36.26 -10.79 -2.78
N LYS A 396 -36.38 -9.46 -2.62
CA LYS A 396 -37.65 -8.74 -2.44
C LYS A 396 -38.46 -9.15 -1.19
N LYS A 397 -37.78 -9.65 -0.16
CA LYS A 397 -38.41 -9.94 1.14
C LYS A 397 -37.86 -8.98 2.21
N ALA A 398 -38.70 -8.65 3.18
CA ALA A 398 -38.27 -7.92 4.37
C ALA A 398 -37.81 -8.90 5.47
N GLY A 399 -36.90 -8.45 6.33
CA GLY A 399 -36.45 -9.19 7.50
C GLY A 399 -34.95 -9.45 7.52
N PRO A 400 -34.47 -10.10 8.59
CA PRO A 400 -33.05 -10.30 8.83
C PRO A 400 -32.44 -11.20 7.76
N PHE A 401 -31.15 -11.00 7.51
CA PHE A 401 -30.35 -11.89 6.69
C PHE A 401 -28.99 -12.17 7.31
N LYS A 402 -28.43 -13.32 6.95
CA LYS A 402 -27.06 -13.70 7.30
C LYS A 402 -26.46 -14.58 6.20
N LEU A 403 -25.29 -14.20 5.72
CA LEU A 403 -24.41 -15.01 4.91
C LEU A 403 -23.06 -15.12 5.60
N GLU A 404 -22.53 -16.32 5.61
CA GLU A 404 -21.17 -16.63 6.02
C GLU A 404 -20.45 -17.25 4.82
N VAL A 405 -19.26 -16.74 4.52
CA VAL A 405 -18.46 -17.12 3.37
C VAL A 405 -17.11 -17.61 3.89
N ASP A 406 -16.80 -18.88 3.62
CA ASP A 406 -15.54 -19.51 3.99
C ASP A 406 -14.48 -19.30 2.91
N SER A 407 -14.87 -19.39 1.63
CA SER A 407 -13.95 -19.21 0.52
C SER A 407 -14.64 -18.87 -0.80
N ILE A 408 -13.90 -18.17 -1.66
CA ILE A 408 -14.22 -17.90 -3.06
C ILE A 408 -13.04 -18.40 -3.89
N LYS A 409 -13.27 -19.33 -4.81
CA LYS A 409 -12.21 -20.00 -5.58
C LYS A 409 -12.55 -20.06 -7.05
N GLY A 410 -11.54 -19.96 -7.91
CA GLY A 410 -11.66 -20.30 -9.32
C GLY A 410 -11.56 -21.81 -9.52
N VAL A 411 -12.35 -22.38 -10.42
CA VAL A 411 -12.26 -23.80 -10.79
C VAL A 411 -12.48 -24.00 -12.28
N SER A 412 -11.77 -24.98 -12.86
CA SER A 412 -12.06 -25.47 -14.20
C SER A 412 -13.20 -26.48 -14.16
N LEU A 413 -14.06 -26.47 -15.18
CA LEU A 413 -15.13 -27.45 -15.34
C LEU A 413 -14.58 -28.62 -16.18
N SER A 414 -14.71 -29.84 -15.65
CA SER A 414 -14.26 -31.08 -16.31
C SER A 414 -15.20 -31.54 -17.40
#